data_AF-V7ESC1-F1
#
_entry.id   AF-V7ESC1-F1
#
_cell.length_a   1.000
_cell.length_b   1.000
_cell.length_c   1.000
_cell.angle_alpha   90.00
_cell.angle_beta   90.00
_cell.angle_gamma   90.00
#
_symmetry.space_group_name_H-M   'P 1'
#
loop_
_entity.id
_entity.type
_entity.pdbx_description
1 polymer ?
#
loop_
_entity_poly.entity_id
_entity_poly.type
_entity_poly.pdbx_seq_one_letter_code
_entity_poly.pdbx_strand_id
1 'polypeptide(L)'
;MFEDIHDVFKASNCQMNVRFQSDLFVPQFAMIEERGLIGIIDPINVRNYEIYSRQSDDIVFRRFEPRVKLTVVSPSLRPLSALENEFRSVLVGELAKVSEHPSRLP
;
A
#
# COMPACT_ATOMS: atom_id res chain seq x y z
N MET A 1 1.92 -7.90 5.16
CA MET A 1 0.83 -7.33 4.34
C MET A 1 -0.27 -8.34 4.08
N PHE A 2 -0.01 -9.48 3.42
CA PHE A 2 -1.05 -10.48 3.15
C PHE A 2 -1.67 -11.08 4.43
N GLU A 3 -0.85 -11.49 5.40
CA GLU A 3 -1.33 -12.00 6.69
C GLU A 3 -2.12 -10.93 7.46
N ASP A 4 -1.64 -9.68 7.47
CA ASP A 4 -2.33 -8.56 8.12
C ASP A 4 -3.72 -8.30 7.50
N ILE A 5 -3.85 -8.40 6.18
CA ILE A 5 -5.12 -8.25 5.48
C ILE A 5 -6.06 -9.41 5.83
N HIS A 6 -5.56 -10.64 5.83
CA HIS A 6 -6.35 -11.80 6.20
C HIS A 6 -6.92 -11.67 7.63
N ASP A 7 -6.10 -11.17 8.55
CA ASP A 7 -6.52 -10.91 9.93
C ASP A 7 -7.57 -9.80 10.02
N VAL A 8 -7.48 -8.74 9.21
CA VAL A 8 -8.52 -7.68 9.14
C VAL A 8 -9.87 -8.24 8.68
N PHE A 9 -9.88 -9.09 7.66
CA PHE A 9 -11.11 -9.73 7.17
C PHE A 9 -11.68 -10.71 8.19
N LYS A 10 -10.81 -11.53 8.80
CA LYS A 10 -11.20 -12.48 9.85
C LYS A 10 -11.79 -11.77 11.08
N ALA A 11 -11.18 -10.68 11.53
CA ALA A 11 -11.69 -9.87 12.63
C ALA A 11 -13.05 -9.23 12.34
N SER A 12 -13.37 -9.03 11.07
CA SER A 12 -14.65 -8.51 10.58
C SER A 12 -15.64 -9.62 10.23
N ASN A 13 -15.34 -10.88 10.56
CA ASN A 13 -16.13 -12.07 10.24
C ASN A 13 -16.41 -12.25 8.73
N CYS A 14 -15.49 -11.76 7.90
CA CYS A 14 -15.50 -11.91 6.44
C CYS A 14 -14.51 -12.99 6.02
N GLN A 15 -14.86 -13.78 5.01
CA GLN A 15 -13.95 -14.75 4.40
C GLN A 15 -13.36 -14.20 3.10
N MET A 16 -12.04 -14.34 2.93
CA MET A 16 -11.37 -14.00 1.68
C MET A 16 -11.39 -15.19 0.72
N ASN A 17 -11.92 -15.00 -0.49
CA ASN A 17 -11.80 -15.97 -1.58
C ASN A 17 -10.58 -15.64 -2.45
N VAL A 18 -9.38 -15.95 -1.94
CA VAL A 18 -8.12 -15.59 -2.61
C VAL A 18 -7.92 -16.46 -3.86
N ARG A 19 -7.93 -15.84 -5.04
CA ARG A 19 -7.71 -16.52 -6.32
C ARG A 19 -6.24 -16.51 -6.76
N PHE A 20 -5.52 -15.46 -6.42
CA PHE A 20 -4.10 -15.28 -6.74
C PHE A 20 -3.46 -14.33 -5.73
N GLN A 21 -2.15 -14.47 -5.53
CA GLN A 21 -1.30 -13.54 -4.79
C GLN A 21 -0.14 -13.16 -5.71
N SER A 22 0.13 -11.86 -5.83
CA SER A 22 1.16 -11.33 -6.72
C SER A 22 1.79 -10.11 -6.07
N ASP A 23 3.12 -10.01 -6.18
CA ASP A 23 3.88 -8.79 -5.87
C ASP A 23 4.05 -7.90 -7.12
N LEU A 24 3.58 -8.38 -8.28
CA LEU A 24 3.59 -7.65 -9.55
C LEU A 24 2.25 -6.95 -9.77
N PHE A 25 2.29 -5.61 -9.82
CA PHE A 25 1.10 -4.77 -9.93
C PHE A 25 0.54 -4.67 -11.36
N VAL A 26 1.39 -4.59 -12.40
CA VAL A 26 0.90 -4.52 -13.79
C VAL A 26 0.06 -5.75 -14.18
N PRO A 27 0.51 -7.00 -13.92
CA PRO A 27 -0.32 -8.18 -14.19
C PRO A 27 -1.56 -8.25 -13.30
N GLN A 28 -1.48 -7.74 -12.07
CA GLN A 28 -2.63 -7.71 -11.16
C GLN A 28 -3.75 -6.80 -11.69
N PHE A 29 -3.42 -5.62 -12.24
CA PHE A 29 -4.39 -4.74 -12.86
C PHE A 29 -5.05 -5.39 -14.09
N ALA A 30 -4.26 -5.99 -14.98
CA ALA A 30 -4.81 -6.71 -16.14
C ALA A 30 -5.79 -7.83 -15.72
N MET A 31 -5.48 -8.56 -14.64
CA MET A 31 -6.39 -9.59 -14.12
C MET A 31 -7.68 -9.01 -13.52
N ILE A 32 -7.62 -7.81 -12.91
CA ILE A 32 -8.80 -7.12 -12.38
C ILE A 32 -9.71 -6.69 -13.55
N GLU A 33 -9.14 -6.09 -14.58
CA GLU A 33 -9.84 -5.66 -15.81
C GLU A 33 -10.50 -6.84 -16.54
N GLU A 34 -9.72 -7.89 -16.82
CA GLU A 34 -10.18 -9.00 -17.67
C GLU A 34 -11.08 -10.00 -16.96
N ARG A 35 -10.90 -10.20 -15.65
CA ARG A 35 -11.50 -11.34 -14.92
C ARG A 35 -12.46 -10.94 -13.81
N GLY A 36 -12.79 -9.65 -13.67
CA GLY A 36 -13.72 -9.16 -12.66
C GLY A 36 -13.27 -9.49 -11.23
N LEU A 37 -11.95 -9.51 -11.02
CA LEU A 37 -11.35 -9.77 -9.71
C LEU A 37 -11.27 -8.49 -8.89
N ILE A 38 -11.13 -8.63 -7.58
CA ILE A 38 -10.91 -7.51 -6.66
C ILE A 38 -9.50 -7.63 -6.10
N GLY A 39 -8.76 -6.54 -6.10
CA GLY A 39 -7.43 -6.43 -5.50
C GLY A 39 -7.40 -5.42 -4.36
N ILE A 40 -6.57 -5.69 -3.37
CA ILE A 40 -6.15 -4.68 -2.39
C ILE A 40 -4.80 -4.17 -2.86
N ILE A 41 -4.74 -2.87 -3.16
CA ILE A 41 -3.61 -2.22 -3.82
C ILE A 41 -3.28 -0.95 -3.04
N ASP A 42 -2.00 -0.64 -2.89
CA ASP A 42 -1.58 0.60 -2.27
C ASP A 42 -1.79 1.82 -3.20
N PRO A 43 -1.92 3.03 -2.64
CA PRO A 43 -2.18 4.22 -3.44
C PRO A 43 -1.08 4.57 -4.46
N ILE A 44 0.17 4.17 -4.23
CA ILE A 44 1.27 4.46 -5.16
C ILE A 44 1.02 3.69 -6.47
N ASN A 45 0.63 2.43 -6.37
CA ASN A 45 0.31 1.61 -7.53
C ASN A 45 -0.97 2.06 -8.25
N VAL A 46 -1.99 2.56 -7.53
CA VAL A 46 -3.16 3.23 -8.14
C VAL A 46 -2.70 4.41 -8.99
N ARG A 47 -1.85 5.28 -8.44
CA ARG A 47 -1.34 6.44 -9.15
C ARG A 47 -0.52 6.07 -10.38
N ASN A 48 0.33 5.06 -10.27
CA ASN A 48 1.09 4.53 -11.40
C ASN A 48 0.15 4.02 -12.50
N TYR A 49 -0.89 3.26 -12.14
CA TYR A 49 -1.89 2.80 -13.10
C TYR A 49 -2.54 3.96 -13.83
N GLU A 50 -3.05 4.99 -13.12
CA GLU A 50 -3.67 6.17 -13.74
C GLU A 50 -2.76 6.87 -14.77
N ILE A 51 -1.46 6.97 -14.46
CA ILE A 51 -0.47 7.59 -15.35
C ILE A 51 -0.27 6.75 -16.62
N TYR A 52 -0.19 5.43 -16.51
CA TYR A 52 0.13 4.55 -17.63
C TYR A 52 -1.09 4.10 -18.43
N SER A 53 -2.27 4.01 -17.82
CA SER A 53 -3.51 3.53 -18.44
C SER A 53 -4.24 4.57 -19.27
N ARG A 54 -3.72 5.82 -19.34
CA ARG A 54 -4.35 6.97 -20.02
C ARG A 54 -5.78 7.24 -19.54
N GLN A 55 -6.04 7.07 -18.23
CA GLN A 55 -7.36 7.25 -17.62
C GLN A 55 -8.42 6.27 -18.17
N SER A 56 -8.09 4.98 -18.23
CA SER A 56 -9.13 3.97 -18.44
C SER A 56 -10.10 3.94 -17.25
N ASP A 57 -11.41 3.92 -17.53
CA ASP A 57 -12.49 3.79 -16.54
C ASP A 57 -12.80 2.32 -16.20
N ASP A 58 -11.96 1.38 -16.62
CA ASP A 58 -12.20 -0.07 -16.46
C ASP A 58 -12.11 -0.52 -14.99
N ILE A 59 -11.38 0.22 -14.14
CA ILE A 59 -11.17 -0.12 -12.73
C ILE A 59 -11.74 0.97 -11.82
N VAL A 60 -12.60 0.55 -10.90
CA VAL A 60 -13.14 1.44 -9.86
C VAL A 60 -12.31 1.30 -8.58
N PHE A 61 -11.65 2.39 -8.19
CA PHE A 61 -10.91 2.45 -6.93
C PHE A 61 -11.84 2.77 -5.75
N ARG A 62 -11.73 1.97 -4.69
CA ARG A 62 -12.47 2.16 -3.43
C ARG A 62 -11.48 2.20 -2.27
N ARG A 63 -11.66 3.20 -1.40
CA ARG A 63 -10.82 3.38 -0.23
C ARG A 63 -11.00 2.22 0.73
N PHE A 64 -9.88 1.63 1.15
CA PHE A 64 -9.78 0.64 2.20
C PHE A 64 -8.73 1.15 3.21
N GLU A 65 -9.16 1.43 4.44
CA GLU A 65 -8.31 2.01 5.50
C GLU A 65 -8.08 0.99 6.63
N PRO A 66 -7.27 -0.06 6.39
CA PRO A 66 -6.84 -0.90 7.49
C PRO A 66 -5.90 -0.10 8.41
N ARG A 67 -5.87 -0.43 9.69
CA ARG A 67 -4.91 0.15 10.63
C ARG A 67 -3.51 -0.40 10.34
N VAL A 68 -2.76 0.27 9.46
CA VAL A 68 -1.37 -0.08 9.14
C VAL A 68 -0.41 0.78 9.97
N LYS A 69 0.62 0.16 10.56
CA LYS A 69 1.68 0.88 11.29
C LYS A 69 2.93 0.97 10.43
N LEU A 70 3.33 2.19 10.06
CA LEU A 70 4.60 2.44 9.38
C LEU A 70 5.72 2.61 10.40
N THR A 71 6.91 2.10 10.09
CA THR A 71 8.09 2.24 10.95
C THR A 71 9.36 2.41 10.13
N VAL A 72 10.31 3.17 10.66
CA VAL A 72 11.63 3.35 10.04
C VAL A 72 12.59 2.37 10.69
N VAL A 73 13.17 1.49 9.87
CA VAL A 73 14.18 0.53 10.30
C VAL A 73 15.56 1.09 9.97
N SER A 74 16.49 0.97 10.92
CA SER A 74 17.89 1.36 10.74
C SER A 74 18.81 0.22 11.17
N PRO A 75 20.05 0.15 10.65
CA PRO A 75 21.01 -0.88 11.04
C PRO A 75 21.25 -0.87 12.56
N SER A 76 21.15 -2.03 13.20
CA SER A 76 21.34 -2.16 14.66
C SER A 76 22.81 -2.20 15.08
N LEU A 77 23.71 -2.59 14.18
CA LEU A 77 25.11 -2.87 14.49
C LEU A 77 26.06 -1.68 14.28
N ARG A 78 25.57 -0.55 13.76
CA ARG A 78 26.37 0.66 13.58
C ARG A 78 25.52 1.88 13.94
N PRO A 79 26.08 2.85 14.70
CA PRO A 79 25.40 4.11 14.92
C PRO A 79 25.22 4.83 13.57
N LEU A 80 24.05 5.45 13.40
CA LEU A 80 23.79 6.31 12.25
C LEU A 80 24.75 7.51 12.28
N SER A 81 25.25 7.89 11.11
CA SER A 81 25.96 9.15 10.89
C SER A 81 25.06 10.35 11.16
N ALA A 82 25.64 11.55 11.24
CA ALA A 82 24.87 12.78 11.41
C ALA A 82 23.83 12.96 10.29
N LEU A 83 24.23 12.73 9.03
CA LEU A 83 23.33 12.83 7.88
C LEU A 83 22.19 11.82 7.94
N GLU A 84 22.48 10.56 8.30
CA GLU A 84 21.45 9.53 8.41
C GLU A 84 20.47 9.80 9.57
N ASN A 85 20.93 10.39 10.68
CA ASN A 85 20.05 10.82 11.76
C ASN A 85 19.12 11.96 11.33
N GLU A 86 19.65 12.96 10.63
CA GLU A 86 18.84 14.06 10.08
C GLU A 86 17.81 13.53 9.07
N PHE A 87 18.24 12.66 8.14
CA PHE A 87 17.33 12.04 7.19
C PHE A 87 16.24 11.21 7.89
N ARG A 88 16.60 10.42 8.92
CA ARG A 88 15.64 9.66 9.72
C ARG A 88 14.61 10.59 10.36
N SER A 89 15.05 11.72 10.92
CA SER A 89 14.15 12.71 11.54
C SER A 89 13.14 13.25 10.54
N VAL A 90 13.60 13.64 9.36
CA VAL A 90 12.73 14.10 8.26
C VAL A 90 11.76 13.00 7.83
N LEU A 91 12.25 11.79 7.59
CA LEU A 91 11.43 10.66 7.15
C LEU A 91 10.34 10.29 8.16
N VAL A 92 10.67 10.24 9.45
CA VAL A 92 9.68 9.99 10.51
C VAL A 92 8.61 11.08 10.53
N GLY A 93 9.00 12.34 10.38
CA GLY A 93 8.07 13.46 10.29
C GLY A 93 7.12 13.36 9.10
N GLU A 94 7.62 12.99 7.91
CA GLU A 94 6.77 12.80 6.73
C GLU A 94 5.83 11.59 6.87
N LEU A 95 6.32 10.47 7.43
CA LEU A 95 5.48 9.28 7.66
C LEU A 95 4.35 9.54 8.65
N ALA A 96 4.56 10.39 9.65
CA ALA A 96 3.50 10.82 10.57
C ALA A 96 2.38 11.57 9.84
N LYS A 97 2.73 12.48 8.92
CA LYS A 97 1.75 13.23 8.12
C LYS A 97 0.91 12.31 7.23
N VAL A 98 1.54 11.31 6.62
CA VAL A 98 0.85 10.29 5.79
C VAL A 98 -0.10 9.44 6.65
N SER A 99 0.31 9.11 7.88
CA SER A 99 -0.49 8.28 8.78
C SER A 99 -1.71 9.03 9.34
N GLU A 100 -1.62 10.35 9.54
CA GLU A 100 -2.75 11.19 10.01
C GLU A 100 -3.73 11.57 8.89
N HIS A 101 -3.25 11.63 7.64
CA HIS A 101 -4.05 12.05 6.48
C HIS A 101 -3.85 11.10 5.28
N PRO A 102 -4.36 9.85 5.34
CA PRO A 102 -4.22 8.88 4.24
C PRO A 102 -4.85 9.37 2.92
N SER A 103 -5.69 10.41 2.97
CA SER A 103 -6.27 11.11 1.81
C SER A 103 -5.32 11.96 0.98
N ARG A 104 -4.10 12.20 1.45
CA ARG A 104 -3.13 13.13 0.83
C ARG A 104 -1.94 12.43 0.18
N LEU A 105 -1.99 11.11 0.02
CA LEU A 105 -1.05 10.44 -0.88
C LEU A 105 -1.31 10.99 -2.30
N PRO A 106 -0.28 11.54 -2.97
CA PRO A 106 -0.40 12.08 -4.33
C PRO A 106 -0.71 11.00 -5.37
#